data_AF-B8AUU6-F1
#
_entry.id   AF-B8AUU6-F1
#
_cell.length_a   1.000
_cell.length_b   1.000
_cell.length_c   1.000
_cell.angle_alpha   90.00
_cell.angle_beta   90.00
_cell.angle_gamma   90.00
#
_symmetry.space_group_name_H-M   'P 1'
#
loop_
_entity.id
_entity.type
_entity.pdbx_description
1 polymer ?
#
loop_
_entity_poly.entity_id
_entity_poly.type
_entity_poly.pdbx_seq_one_letter_code
_entity_poly.pdbx_strand_id
1 'polypeptide(L)'
;MFELNNLGLVVPSPVEDYFIHIDDLPDDEKCNISQEEAEKVTRPFLDALGEDYAAPCEGTAFFPLQSCMNHSCCPNAKAYKRDEDTDGNAVIIALEPIKKDDEITISYIDEDVSYEERQAELADYGFICTCPRCQEEKPN
;
A
#
# COMPACT_ATOMS: atom_id res chain seq x y z
N MET A 1 3.94 13.94 6.86
CA MET A 1 4.89 12.88 7.22
C MET A 1 4.12 11.60 7.08
N PHE A 2 4.31 10.88 5.97
CA PHE A 2 3.77 9.53 5.83
C PHE A 2 4.62 8.67 6.77
N GLU A 3 4.01 8.09 7.81
CA GLU A 3 4.65 7.02 8.57
C GLU A 3 5.04 5.93 7.55
N LEU A 4 6.31 5.53 7.49
CA LEU A 4 6.77 4.50 6.53
C LEU A 4 6.09 3.14 6.76
N ASN A 5 5.47 2.97 7.93
CA ASN A 5 4.62 1.84 8.27
C ASN A 5 3.19 1.92 7.68
N ASN A 6 2.70 3.11 7.34
CA ASN A 6 1.38 3.29 6.73
C ASN A 6 1.51 3.20 5.21
N LEU A 7 1.32 1.98 4.69
CA LEU A 7 1.40 1.72 3.27
C LEU A 7 0.25 2.41 2.53
N GLY A 8 0.63 3.24 1.57
CA GLY A 8 -0.31 3.79 0.60
C GLY A 8 -0.95 2.67 -0.21
N LEU A 9 -2.26 2.72 -0.35
CA LEU A 9 -3.07 1.85 -1.19
C LEU A 9 -3.42 2.62 -2.47
N VAL A 10 -3.35 1.93 -3.60
CA VAL A 10 -3.89 2.42 -4.86
C VAL A 10 -4.74 1.28 -5.40
N VAL A 11 -5.97 1.57 -5.77
CA VAL A 11 -6.90 0.62 -6.40
C VAL A 11 -7.41 1.21 -7.71
N PRO A 12 -7.83 0.39 -8.69
CA PRO A 12 -8.34 0.88 -9.96
C PRO A 12 -9.59 1.72 -9.73
N SER A 13 -9.93 2.56 -10.72
CA SER A 13 -11.16 3.33 -10.63
C SER A 13 -12.37 2.39 -10.62
N PRO A 14 -13.25 2.46 -9.60
CA PRO A 14 -14.48 1.68 -9.59
C PRO A 14 -15.40 2.01 -10.77
N VAL A 15 -15.28 3.22 -11.33
CA VAL A 15 -16.07 3.65 -12.49
C VAL A 15 -15.51 3.00 -13.75
N GLU A 16 -14.20 3.03 -13.95
CA GLU A 16 -13.54 2.36 -15.08
C GLU A 16 -13.78 0.85 -15.06
N ASP A 17 -13.57 0.20 -13.90
CA ASP A 17 -13.80 -1.23 -13.72
C ASP A 17 -15.25 -1.64 -14.06
N TYR A 18 -16.23 -0.80 -13.71
CA TYR A 18 -17.63 -1.05 -14.04
C TYR A 18 -17.88 -1.06 -15.56
N PHE A 19 -17.27 -0.13 -16.29
CA PHE A 19 -17.41 -0.07 -17.75
C PHE A 19 -16.67 -1.19 -18.46
N ILE A 20 -15.44 -1.51 -18.01
CA ILE A 20 -14.71 -2.68 -18.51
C ILE A 20 -15.57 -3.94 -18.30
N HIS A 21 -16.18 -4.09 -17.13
CA HIS A 21 -17.06 -5.21 -16.84
C HIS A 21 -18.27 -5.29 -17.80
N ILE A 22 -18.93 -4.17 -18.10
CA ILE A 22 -20.03 -4.13 -19.07
C ILE A 22 -19.55 -4.54 -20.47
N ASP A 23 -18.40 -4.01 -20.90
CA ASP A 23 -17.83 -4.27 -22.23
C ASP A 23 -17.46 -5.75 -22.39
N ASP A 24 -16.99 -6.39 -21.32
CA ASP A 24 -16.60 -7.80 -21.26
C ASP A 24 -17.77 -8.79 -21.15
N LEU A 25 -19.01 -8.32 -20.94
CA LEU A 25 -20.17 -9.21 -20.82
C LEU A 25 -20.39 -10.05 -22.11
N PRO A 26 -20.82 -11.32 -21.99
CA PRO A 26 -21.23 -12.14 -23.13
C PRO A 26 -22.38 -11.50 -23.94
N ASP A 27 -22.40 -11.70 -25.25
CA ASP A 27 -23.42 -11.11 -26.14
C ASP A 27 -24.87 -11.48 -25.76
N ASP A 28 -25.08 -12.67 -25.18
CA ASP A 28 -26.39 -13.13 -24.69
C ASP A 28 -26.82 -12.47 -23.37
N GLU A 29 -25.87 -12.03 -22.54
CA GLU A 29 -26.12 -11.28 -21.31
C GLU A 29 -26.26 -9.77 -21.57
N LYS A 30 -25.55 -9.25 -22.59
CA LYS A 30 -25.72 -7.88 -23.11
C LYS A 30 -27.13 -7.59 -23.62
N CYS A 31 -27.91 -8.62 -23.94
CA CYS A 31 -29.32 -8.47 -24.33
C CYS A 31 -30.31 -8.33 -23.15
N ASN A 32 -29.92 -8.63 -21.91
CA ASN A 32 -30.84 -8.62 -20.74
C ASN A 32 -30.75 -7.33 -19.89
N ILE A 33 -29.66 -6.58 -20.02
CA ILE A 33 -29.53 -5.16 -19.68
C ILE A 33 -28.97 -4.57 -20.96
N SER A 34 -29.75 -3.83 -21.73
CA SER A 34 -29.22 -3.36 -23.01
C SER A 34 -28.01 -2.47 -22.70
N GLN A 35 -26.86 -2.78 -23.28
CA GLN A 35 -25.65 -1.94 -23.18
C GLN A 35 -25.99 -0.46 -23.44
N GLU A 36 -26.96 -0.23 -24.33
CA GLU A 36 -27.58 1.07 -24.63
C GLU A 36 -28.26 1.75 -23.41
N GLU A 37 -28.96 1.02 -22.54
CA GLU A 37 -29.55 1.57 -21.32
C GLU A 37 -28.48 1.93 -20.28
N ALA A 38 -27.48 1.06 -20.09
CA ALA A 38 -26.37 1.33 -19.18
C ALA A 38 -25.57 2.57 -19.65
N GLU A 39 -25.25 2.65 -20.93
CA GLU A 39 -24.62 3.83 -21.55
C GLU A 39 -25.50 5.07 -21.38
N LYS A 40 -26.80 4.99 -21.65
CA LYS A 40 -27.70 6.15 -21.55
C LYS A 40 -27.80 6.72 -20.13
N VAL A 41 -27.82 5.86 -19.11
CA VAL A 41 -27.83 6.28 -17.70
C VAL A 41 -26.50 6.88 -17.29
N THR A 42 -25.39 6.31 -17.78
CA THR A 42 -24.06 6.65 -17.28
C THR A 42 -23.35 7.74 -18.07
N ARG A 43 -23.74 7.97 -19.34
CA ARG A 43 -23.11 8.96 -20.24
C ARG A 43 -22.97 10.37 -19.65
N PRO A 44 -23.97 10.94 -18.96
CA PRO A 44 -23.82 12.26 -18.36
C PRO A 44 -22.71 12.31 -17.30
N PHE A 45 -22.48 11.21 -16.58
CA PHE A 45 -21.41 11.12 -15.59
C PHE A 45 -20.04 10.99 -16.26
N LEU A 46 -19.94 10.16 -17.31
CA LEU A 46 -18.72 10.07 -18.12
C LEU A 46 -18.34 11.41 -18.75
N ASP A 47 -19.31 12.10 -19.36
CA ASP A 47 -19.08 13.41 -19.99
C ASP A 47 -18.66 14.46 -18.94
N ALA A 48 -19.17 14.37 -17.70
CA ALA A 48 -18.80 15.26 -16.61
C ALA A 48 -17.42 14.94 -16.01
N LEU A 49 -17.03 13.66 -15.96
CA LEU A 49 -15.74 13.20 -15.43
C LEU A 49 -14.60 13.32 -16.45
N GLY A 50 -14.88 13.33 -17.75
CA GLY A 50 -13.84 13.48 -18.77
C GLY A 50 -12.88 12.29 -18.79
N GLU A 51 -11.58 12.53 -18.54
CA GLU A 51 -10.57 11.47 -18.38
C GLU A 51 -10.42 11.02 -16.91
N ASP A 52 -10.98 11.77 -15.96
CA ASP A 52 -10.84 11.51 -14.52
C ASP A 52 -11.62 10.28 -14.06
N TYR A 53 -12.51 9.72 -14.91
CA TYR A 53 -13.20 8.47 -14.58
C TYR A 53 -12.23 7.28 -14.50
N ALA A 54 -11.04 7.36 -15.11
CA ALA A 54 -9.98 6.36 -15.05
C ALA A 54 -8.95 6.65 -13.95
N ALA A 55 -9.12 7.75 -13.20
CA ALA A 55 -8.20 8.09 -12.13
C ALA A 55 -8.26 7.02 -11.01
N PRO A 56 -7.13 6.40 -10.64
CA PRO A 56 -7.12 5.40 -9.60
C PRO A 56 -7.46 6.03 -8.24
N CYS A 57 -8.03 5.23 -7.35
CA CYS A 57 -8.33 5.67 -5.99
C CYS A 57 -7.11 5.46 -5.10
N GLU A 58 -6.61 6.54 -4.50
CA GLU A 58 -5.50 6.51 -3.55
C GLU A 58 -6.01 6.55 -2.10
N GLY A 59 -5.36 5.82 -1.19
CA GLY A 59 -5.75 5.82 0.22
C GLY A 59 -4.71 5.17 1.13
N THR A 60 -5.14 4.85 2.34
CA THR A 60 -4.36 4.08 3.32
C THR A 60 -5.13 2.83 3.69
N ALA A 61 -4.42 1.71 3.89
CA ALA A 61 -5.02 0.44 4.27
C ALA A 61 -4.37 -0.14 5.53
N PHE A 62 -5.14 -0.97 6.24
CA PHE A 62 -4.64 -1.80 7.32
C PHE A 62 -4.29 -3.17 6.76
N PHE A 63 -3.01 -3.57 6.89
CA PHE A 63 -2.51 -4.85 6.41
C PHE A 63 -2.16 -5.76 7.60
N PRO A 64 -3.07 -6.61 8.10
CA PRO A 64 -2.91 -7.28 9.39
C PRO A 64 -1.64 -8.12 9.51
N LEU A 65 -1.23 -8.79 8.42
CA LEU A 65 -0.01 -9.60 8.40
C LEU A 65 1.26 -8.74 8.45
N GLN A 66 1.28 -7.63 7.72
CA GLN A 66 2.39 -6.70 7.73
C GLN A 66 2.49 -6.00 9.09
N SER A 67 1.35 -5.67 9.72
CA SER A 67 1.31 -5.05 11.05
C SER A 67 1.84 -5.95 12.17
N CYS A 68 2.09 -7.24 11.92
CA CYS A 68 2.76 -8.14 12.86
C CYS A 68 4.30 -8.10 12.76
N MET A 69 4.88 -7.44 11.75
CA MET A 69 6.33 -7.36 11.56
C MET A 69 6.90 -6.26 12.44
N ASN A 70 7.79 -6.61 13.36
CA ASN A 70 8.37 -5.63 14.28
C ASN A 70 9.39 -4.71 13.59
N HIS A 71 9.69 -3.61 14.27
CA HIS A 71 10.68 -2.63 13.85
C HIS A 71 12.13 -3.09 14.08
N SER A 72 13.01 -2.77 13.13
CA SER A 72 14.46 -2.72 13.31
C SER A 72 15.03 -1.53 12.53
N CYS A 73 16.01 -0.80 13.09
CA CYS A 73 16.77 0.23 12.36
C CYS A 73 17.84 -0.37 11.41
N CYS A 74 17.93 -1.70 11.39
CA CYS A 74 18.65 -2.52 10.42
C CYS A 74 17.72 -3.67 10.02
N PRO A 75 16.67 -3.39 9.23
CA PRO A 75 15.64 -4.37 8.91
C PRO A 75 16.15 -5.42 7.91
N ASN A 76 15.59 -6.63 7.95
CA ASN A 76 15.90 -7.67 6.98
C ASN A 76 14.86 -7.79 5.85
N ALA A 77 13.78 -7.01 5.93
CA ALA A 77 12.77 -6.88 4.88
C ALA A 77 12.29 -5.43 4.75
N LYS A 78 11.67 -5.10 3.62
CA LYS A 78 11.00 -3.82 3.42
C LYS A 78 9.64 -4.00 2.77
N ALA A 79 8.73 -3.08 3.04
CA ALA A 79 7.57 -2.92 2.21
C ALA A 79 7.98 -2.32 0.86
N TYR A 80 7.39 -2.84 -0.21
CA TYR A 80 7.66 -2.44 -1.57
C TYR A 80 6.34 -2.22 -2.29
N LYS A 81 6.32 -1.17 -3.11
CA LYS A 81 5.22 -0.85 -3.99
C LYS A 81 5.79 -0.16 -5.22
N ARG A 82 5.37 -0.58 -6.41
CA ARG A 82 5.65 0.13 -7.66
C ARG A 82 4.59 1.19 -7.90
N ASP A 83 4.96 2.21 -8.67
CA ASP A 83 4.02 3.27 -9.06
C ASP A 83 2.84 2.72 -9.86
N GLU A 84 3.03 1.60 -10.57
CA GLU A 84 1.99 0.94 -11.36
C GLU A 84 1.15 -0.09 -10.57
N ASP A 85 1.47 -0.36 -9.30
CA ASP A 85 0.73 -1.36 -8.50
C ASP A 85 -0.63 -0.80 -8.03
N THR A 86 -1.70 -1.23 -8.70
CA THR A 86 -3.09 -0.86 -8.42
C THR A 86 -3.92 -2.02 -7.87
N ASP A 87 -3.33 -3.17 -7.55
CA ASP A 87 -4.06 -4.35 -7.06
C ASP A 87 -4.43 -4.27 -5.58
N GLY A 88 -4.00 -3.21 -4.90
CA GLY A 88 -4.23 -2.99 -3.48
C GLY A 88 -3.41 -3.92 -2.56
N ASN A 89 -2.44 -4.66 -3.08
CA ASN A 89 -1.63 -5.57 -2.29
C ASN A 89 -0.47 -4.85 -1.58
N ALA A 90 -0.08 -5.36 -0.42
CA ALA A 90 1.18 -5.02 0.23
C ALA A 90 2.23 -6.10 -0.08
N VAL A 91 3.36 -5.69 -0.67
CA VAL A 91 4.46 -6.60 -0.98
C VAL A 91 5.58 -6.37 0.01
N ILE A 92 6.06 -7.46 0.64
CA ILE A 92 7.23 -7.45 1.51
C ILE A 92 8.38 -8.16 0.81
N ILE A 93 9.51 -7.48 0.67
CA ILE A 93 10.71 -8.00 -0.01
C ILE A 93 11.83 -8.16 1.01
N ALA A 94 12.44 -9.34 1.04
CA ALA A 94 13.65 -9.58 1.82
C ALA A 94 14.82 -8.77 1.26
N LEU A 95 15.54 -8.06 2.15
CA LEU A 95 16.74 -7.29 1.83
C LEU A 95 18.00 -8.15 1.89
N GLU A 96 17.93 -9.25 2.64
CA GLU A 96 19.01 -10.20 2.84
C GLU A 96 18.44 -11.63 2.99
N PRO A 97 19.28 -12.69 2.92
CA PRO A 97 18.81 -14.05 3.18
C PRO A 97 18.30 -14.22 4.62
N ILE A 98 17.02 -14.54 4.78
CA ILE A 98 16.36 -14.80 6.07
C ILE A 98 16.34 -16.30 6.33
N LYS A 99 16.89 -16.76 7.47
CA LYS A 99 16.89 -18.18 7.81
C LYS A 99 15.59 -18.57 8.49
N LYS A 100 15.35 -19.87 8.56
CA LYS A 100 14.24 -20.40 9.36
C LYS A 100 14.40 -19.92 10.81
N ASP A 101 13.29 -19.51 11.40
CA ASP A 101 13.17 -19.04 12.79
C ASP A 101 13.77 -17.64 13.05
N ASP A 102 14.33 -16.97 12.03
CA ASP A 102 14.66 -15.55 12.10
C ASP A 102 13.37 -14.70 12.07
N GLU A 103 13.33 -13.67 12.90
CA GLU A 103 12.24 -12.69 12.88
C GLU A 103 12.32 -11.81 11.62
N ILE A 104 11.19 -11.62 10.94
CA ILE A 104 11.09 -10.67 9.84
C ILE A 104 10.83 -9.28 10.44
N THR A 105 11.72 -8.35 10.14
CA THR A 105 11.64 -6.96 10.63
C THR A 105 11.64 -5.97 9.46
N ILE A 106 10.91 -4.88 9.64
CA ILE A 106 10.83 -3.75 8.70
C ILE A 106 11.22 -2.45 9.42
N SER A 107 11.52 -1.38 8.69
CA SER A 107 11.63 -0.06 9.31
C SER A 107 10.27 0.64 9.33
N TYR A 108 9.97 1.34 10.43
CA TYR A 108 8.76 2.16 10.58
C TYR A 108 9.04 3.63 10.29
N ILE A 109 10.32 3.99 10.21
CA ILE A 109 10.87 5.33 10.24
C ILE A 109 12.02 5.44 9.24
N ASP A 110 12.52 6.64 9.01
CA ASP A 110 13.74 6.81 8.23
C ASP A 110 14.93 6.27 9.05
N GLU A 111 15.70 5.37 8.46
CA GLU A 111 16.85 4.75 9.10
C GLU A 111 18.14 5.57 8.93
N ASP A 112 18.17 6.54 8.03
CA ASP A 112 19.37 7.35 7.74
C ASP A 112 19.58 8.52 8.72
N VAL A 113 18.64 8.72 9.65
CA VAL A 113 18.71 9.77 10.69
C VAL A 113 19.47 9.31 11.95
N SER A 114 19.78 10.26 12.84
CA SER A 114 20.56 10.00 14.07
C SER A 114 19.87 9.06 15.05
N TYR A 115 20.62 8.45 15.97
CA TYR A 115 20.06 7.58 17.02
C TYR A 115 18.96 8.30 17.81
N GLU A 116 19.19 9.55 18.21
CA GLU A 116 18.23 10.34 18.99
C GLU A 116 16.94 10.60 18.19
N GLU A 117 17.07 10.94 16.91
CA GLU A 117 15.92 11.13 16.01
C GLU A 117 15.12 9.83 15.83
N ARG A 118 15.80 8.70 15.59
CA ARG A 118 15.13 7.39 15.47
C ARG A 118 14.36 7.02 16.74
N GLN A 119 14.94 7.22 17.92
CA GLN A 119 14.24 6.93 19.18
C GLN A 119 13.07 7.91 19.43
N ALA A 120 13.20 9.17 19.01
CA ALA A 120 12.14 10.15 19.13
C ALA A 120 10.95 9.81 18.22
N GLU A 121 11.18 9.42 16.97
CA GLU A 121 10.10 9.00 16.06
C GLU A 121 9.41 7.72 16.52
N LEU A 122 10.16 6.77 17.09
CA LEU A 122 9.61 5.52 17.62
C LEU A 122 8.85 5.69 18.93
N ALA A 123 8.99 6.83 19.61
CA ALA A 123 8.27 7.12 20.85
C ALA A 123 6.75 7.10 20.64
N ASP A 124 6.27 7.53 19.46
CA ASP A 124 4.85 7.52 19.09
C ASP A 124 4.29 6.10 18.97
N TYR A 125 5.15 5.10 18.71
CA TYR A 125 4.80 3.68 18.69
C TYR A 125 4.84 3.04 20.09
N GLY A 126 5.27 3.78 21.12
CA GLY A 126 5.22 3.34 22.51
C GLY A 126 6.30 2.32 22.91
N PHE A 127 7.42 2.25 22.19
CA PHE A 127 8.55 1.38 22.53
C PHE A 127 9.91 2.07 22.33
N ILE A 128 10.97 1.48 22.90
CA ILE A 128 12.36 1.91 22.72
C ILE A 128 13.05 0.87 21.85
N CYS A 129 13.60 1.29 20.72
CA CYS A 129 14.28 0.36 19.82
C CYS A 129 15.61 -0.10 20.44
N THR A 130 15.81 -1.40 20.46
CA THR A 130 17.00 -2.05 21.03
C THR A 130 17.72 -2.94 20.00
N CYS A 131 17.48 -2.70 18.70
CA CYS A 131 18.14 -3.40 17.60
C CYS A 131 19.67 -3.25 17.66
N PRO A 132 20.44 -4.12 16.98
CA PRO A 132 21.91 -4.08 17.01
C PRO A 132 22.51 -2.69 16.76
N ARG A 133 22.00 -1.97 15.75
CA ARG A 133 22.43 -0.61 15.43
C ARG A 133 22.18 0.38 16.56
N CYS A 134 21.00 0.33 17.19
CA CYS A 134 20.68 1.18 18.33
C CYS A 134 21.50 0.87 19.58
N GLN A 135 21.91 -0.39 19.79
CA GLN A 135 22.81 -0.72 20.90
C GLN A 135 24.22 -0.18 20.68
N GLU A 136 24.71 -0.20 19.44
CA GLU A 136 26.03 0.30 19.07
C GLU A 136 26.10 1.83 19.12
N GLU A 137 25.08 2.52 18.60
CA GLU A 137 25.05 3.99 18.50
C GLU A 137 24.57 4.68 19.80
N LYS A 138 24.20 3.91 20.83
CA LYS A 138 23.66 4.47 22.08
C LYS A 138 24.70 5.38 22.76
N PRO A 139 24.36 6.64 23.06
CA PRO A 139 25.24 7.54 23.81
C PRO A 139 25.51 7.00 25.23
N ASN A 140 26.73 7.22 25.72
CA ASN A 140 27.16 6.88 27.08
C ASN A 140 26.48 7.73 28.15
#